data_AF-A0A918GSL5-F1
#
_entry.id   AF-A0A918GSL5-F1
#
_cell.length_a   1.000
_cell.length_b   1.000
_cell.length_c   1.000
_cell.angle_alpha   90.00
_cell.angle_beta   90.00
_cell.angle_gamma   90.00
#
_symmetry.space_group_name_H-M   'P 1'
#
loop_
_entity.id
_entity.type
_entity.pdbx_description
1 polymer ?
#
loop_
_entity_poly.entity_id
_entity_poly.type
_entity_poly.pdbx_seq_one_letter_code
_entity_poly.pdbx_strand_id
1 'polypeptide(L)'
;MRFLAAWYPVRSMSGEERAMAEDRFRKGDKVEWSSHGGKAVGEVEEEITEDTEAAGRTVRASKEDPQYRVRSDKSGKDAVHKPGALRRAED
;
A
#
# COMPACT_ATOMS: atom_id res chain seq x y z
N MET A 1 1.76 34.51 24.23
CA MET A 1 2.55 34.41 22.98
C MET A 1 1.63 33.92 21.87
N ARG A 2 1.56 34.67 20.76
CA ARG A 2 0.83 34.32 19.54
C ARG A 2 1.72 33.46 18.65
N PHE A 3 1.19 32.38 18.10
CA PHE A 3 1.72 31.80 16.87
C PHE A 3 0.59 31.71 15.84
N LEU A 4 0.86 32.25 14.65
CA LEU A 4 0.00 32.35 13.49
C LEU A 4 0.17 31.11 12.58
N ALA A 5 -0.89 30.85 11.80
CA ALA A 5 -1.11 29.81 10.78
C ALA A 5 0.01 29.68 9.71
N ALA A 6 0.12 28.65 8.85
CA ALA A 6 -0.88 27.77 8.25
C ALA A 6 -0.20 26.56 7.58
N TRP A 7 -0.88 25.41 7.45
CA TRP A 7 -0.69 24.53 6.28
C TRP A 7 -1.91 23.60 6.09
N TYR A 8 -2.54 23.71 4.91
CA TYR A 8 -3.71 23.00 4.34
C TYR A 8 -5.09 23.19 5.03
N PRO A 9 -6.13 23.60 4.28
CA PRO A 9 -7.50 23.43 4.75
C PRO A 9 -7.77 21.92 4.88
N VAL A 10 -8.38 21.50 5.98
CA VAL A 10 -9.05 20.19 6.06
C VAL A 10 -10.18 20.21 5.03
N ARG A 11 -9.86 19.85 3.78
CA ARG A 11 -10.85 19.49 2.77
C ARG A 11 -11.64 18.36 3.40
N SER A 12 -12.95 18.53 3.60
CA SER A 12 -13.82 17.40 3.92
C SER A 12 -13.68 16.40 2.77
N MET A 13 -12.92 15.33 2.99
CA MET A 13 -12.85 14.19 2.10
C MET A 13 -14.26 13.62 2.04
N SER A 14 -14.74 13.37 0.83
CA SER A 14 -16.06 12.78 0.60
C SER A 14 -16.19 11.44 1.35
N GLY A 15 -17.42 11.01 1.65
CA GLY A 15 -17.65 9.70 2.28
C GLY A 15 -17.03 8.55 1.48
N GLU A 16 -16.96 8.71 0.16
CA GLU A 16 -16.33 7.78 -0.78
C GLU A 16 -14.79 7.78 -0.67
N GLU A 17 -14.16 8.95 -0.55
CA GLU A 17 -12.71 9.06 -0.31
C GLU A 17 -12.30 8.48 1.05
N ARG A 18 -13.16 8.60 2.07
CA ARG A 18 -12.91 7.99 3.39
C ARG A 18 -13.01 6.47 3.32
N ALA A 19 -14.06 5.92 2.72
CA ALA A 19 -14.22 4.49 2.55
C ALA A 19 -13.09 3.87 1.70
N MET A 20 -12.66 4.54 0.62
CA MET A 20 -11.49 4.10 -0.15
C MET A 20 -10.15 4.25 0.59
N ALA A 21 -10.05 5.13 1.58
CA ALA A 21 -8.83 5.25 2.38
C ALA A 21 -8.72 4.15 3.45
N GLU A 22 -9.84 3.63 3.94
CA GLU A 22 -9.87 2.53 4.92
C GLU A 22 -9.45 1.18 4.30
N ASP A 23 -9.81 0.94 3.04
CA ASP A 23 -9.46 -0.29 2.30
C ASP A 23 -8.01 -0.29 1.77
N ARG A 24 -7.37 0.88 1.67
CA ARG A 24 -6.00 1.00 1.16
C ARG A 24 -4.94 0.66 2.21
N PHE A 25 -3.88 0.02 1.74
CA PHE A 25 -2.70 -0.22 2.55
C PHE A 25 -1.79 1.01 2.52
N ARG A 26 -1.16 1.29 3.66
CA ARG A 26 -0.15 2.36 3.78
C ARG A 26 1.23 1.75 3.86
N LYS A 27 2.23 2.54 3.47
CA LYS A 27 3.63 2.17 3.68
C LYS A 27 3.88 1.84 5.16
N GLY A 28 4.52 0.71 5.41
CA GLY A 28 4.78 0.16 6.75
C GLY A 28 3.65 -0.71 7.31
N ASP A 29 2.49 -0.81 6.66
CA ASP A 29 1.46 -1.74 7.11
C ASP A 29 1.97 -3.18 6.97
N LYS A 30 1.85 -3.96 8.06
CA LYS A 30 2.09 -5.41 8.03
C LYS A 30 1.00 -6.09 7.22
N VAL A 31 1.41 -6.91 6.27
CA VAL A 31 0.53 -7.64 5.37
C VAL A 31 0.97 -9.08 5.21
N GLU A 32 -0.01 -9.95 4.98
CA GLU A 32 0.19 -11.32 4.55
C GLU A 32 -0.34 -11.52 3.13
N TRP A 33 0.30 -12.44 2.41
CA TRP A 33 -0.12 -12.85 1.07
C TRP A 33 0.17 -14.33 0.82
N SER A 34 -0.48 -14.90 -0.18
CA SER A 34 -0.21 -16.27 -0.61
C SER A 34 1.04 -16.33 -1.51
N SER A 35 1.91 -17.29 -1.22
CA SER A 35 3.14 -17.59 -1.94
C SER A 35 3.22 -19.09 -2.25
N HIS A 36 4.15 -19.49 -3.12
CA HIS A 36 4.31 -20.89 -3.55
C HIS A 36 4.57 -21.85 -2.37
N GLY A 37 5.17 -21.35 -1.27
CA GLY A 37 5.46 -22.12 -0.06
C GLY A 37 4.42 -21.98 1.06
N GLY A 38 3.23 -21.43 0.78
CA GLY A 38 2.20 -21.13 1.78
C GLY A 38 2.05 -19.63 1.99
N LYS A 39 1.81 -19.18 3.22
CA LYS A 39 1.66 -17.75 3.53
C LYS A 39 3.02 -17.07 3.67
N ALA A 40 3.14 -15.89 3.10
CA ALA A 40 4.25 -14.97 3.32
C ALA A 40 3.74 -13.75 4.09
N VAL A 41 4.58 -13.25 4.98
CA VAL A 41 4.34 -12.02 5.74
C VAL A 41 5.42 -11.01 5.40
N GLY A 42 5.06 -9.74 5.51
CA GLY A 42 5.90 -8.63 5.10
C GLY A 42 5.27 -7.29 5.38
N GLU A 43 5.85 -6.26 4.78
CA GLU A 43 5.42 -4.87 4.92
C GLU A 43 5.18 -4.25 3.54
N VAL A 44 4.23 -3.33 3.49
CA VAL A 44 3.99 -2.51 2.31
C VAL A 44 5.10 -1.47 2.21
N GLU A 45 5.84 -1.48 1.10
CA GLU A 45 6.91 -0.51 0.83
C GLU A 45 6.38 0.71 0.06
N GLU A 46 5.42 0.49 -0.83
CA GLU A 46 4.92 1.52 -1.77
C GLU A 46 3.56 1.15 -2.38
N GLU A 47 2.71 2.16 -2.58
CA GLU A 47 1.53 2.09 -3.46
C GLU A 47 1.94 2.55 -4.88
N ILE A 48 1.65 1.70 -5.86
CA ILE A 48 1.95 1.92 -7.27
C ILE A 48 0.63 2.21 -7.99
N THR A 49 0.47 3.45 -8.46
CA THR A 49 -0.72 3.90 -9.19
C THR A 49 -0.42 4.26 -10.65
N GLU A 50 0.79 3.99 -11.12
CA GLU A 50 1.27 4.29 -12.47
C GLU A 50 2.25 3.20 -12.92
N ASP A 51 2.46 3.10 -14.23
CA ASP A 51 3.40 2.18 -14.83
C ASP A 51 4.82 2.37 -14.29
N THR A 52 5.43 1.30 -13.77
CA THR A 52 6.77 1.37 -13.15
C THR A 52 7.52 0.05 -13.25
N GLU A 53 8.77 0.04 -12.80
CA GLU A 53 9.58 -1.16 -12.61
C GLU A 53 9.69 -1.50 -11.13
N ALA A 54 9.19 -2.67 -10.73
CA ALA A 54 9.26 -3.14 -9.35
C ALA A 54 9.40 -4.66 -9.30
N ALA A 55 10.10 -5.17 -8.28
CA ALA A 55 10.40 -6.60 -8.11
C ALA A 55 10.98 -7.26 -9.38
N GLY A 56 11.81 -6.52 -10.14
CA GLY A 56 12.47 -7.01 -11.35
C GLY A 56 11.57 -7.17 -12.58
N ARG A 57 10.37 -6.56 -12.60
CA ARG A 57 9.44 -6.59 -13.73
C ARG A 57 8.74 -5.24 -13.93
N THR A 58 8.20 -5.04 -15.14
CA THR A 58 7.26 -3.95 -15.41
C THR A 58 5.92 -4.24 -14.74
N VAL A 59 5.41 -3.25 -14.01
CA VAL A 59 4.10 -3.27 -13.35
C VAL A 59 3.20 -2.26 -14.06
N ARG A 60 2.06 -2.71 -14.55
CA ARG A 60 1.01 -1.84 -15.13
C ARG A 60 -0.02 -1.58 -14.04
N ALA A 61 -0.11 -0.35 -13.57
CA ALA A 61 -1.04 0.05 -12.51
C ALA A 61 -1.64 1.41 -12.85
N SER A 62 -2.79 1.70 -12.25
CA SER A 62 -3.47 2.99 -12.38
C SER A 62 -4.03 3.43 -11.03
N LYS A 63 -4.56 4.66 -10.95
CA LYS A 63 -5.28 5.12 -9.76
C LYS A 63 -6.54 4.29 -9.45
N GLU A 64 -7.10 3.65 -10.47
CA GLU A 64 -8.30 2.81 -10.38
C GLU A 64 -7.97 1.34 -10.12
N ASP A 65 -6.81 0.86 -10.59
CA ASP A 65 -6.27 -0.48 -10.34
C ASP A 65 -4.86 -0.35 -9.73
N PRO A 66 -4.75 0.10 -8.47
CA PRO A 66 -3.47 0.24 -7.81
C PRO A 66 -2.87 -1.14 -7.51
N GLN A 67 -1.54 -1.19 -7.46
CA GLN A 67 -0.79 -2.34 -6.97
C GLN A 67 0.12 -1.91 -5.83
N TYR A 68 0.53 -2.86 -4.99
CA TYR A 68 1.37 -2.61 -3.83
C TYR A 68 2.66 -3.37 -3.97
N ARG A 69 3.79 -2.67 -3.82
CA ARG A 69 5.08 -3.31 -3.58
C ARG A 69 5.16 -3.68 -2.11
N VAL A 70 5.41 -4.94 -1.83
CA VAL A 70 5.59 -5.46 -0.48
C VAL A 70 6.96 -6.10 -0.36
N ARG A 71 7.57 -6.02 0.82
CA ARG A 71 8.83 -6.69 1.14
C ARG A 71 8.57 -7.82 2.14
N SER A 72 9.03 -9.02 1.82
CA SER A 72 8.94 -10.17 2.71
C SER A 72 9.89 -10.03 3.90
N ASP A 73 9.39 -10.17 5.13
CA ASP A 73 10.21 -10.24 6.34
C ASP A 73 11.20 -11.42 6.28
N LYS A 74 10.72 -12.57 5.82
CA LYS A 74 11.50 -13.82 5.82
C LYS A 74 12.70 -13.78 4.86
N SER A 75 12.53 -13.17 3.69
CA SER A 75 13.51 -13.26 2.60
C SER A 75 14.12 -11.94 2.19
N GLY A 76 13.59 -10.81 2.66
CA GLY A 76 13.97 -9.46 2.24
C GLY A 76 13.62 -9.13 0.79
N LYS A 77 12.98 -10.05 0.05
CA LYS A 77 12.65 -9.88 -1.37
C LYS A 77 11.39 -9.05 -1.54
N ASP A 78 11.40 -8.23 -2.59
CA ASP A 78 10.24 -7.48 -3.03
C ASP A 78 9.28 -8.37 -3.84
N ALA A 79 7.98 -8.10 -3.69
CA ALA A 79 6.90 -8.65 -4.49
C ALA A 79 5.88 -7.55 -4.82
N VAL A 80 5.05 -7.76 -5.84
CA VAL A 80 4.00 -6.80 -6.24
C VAL A 80 2.67 -7.53 -6.32
N HIS A 81 1.68 -7.01 -5.59
CA HIS A 81 0.36 -7.59 -5.45
C HIS A 81 -0.75 -6.54 -5.59
N LYS A 82 -1.90 -6.94 -6.12
CA LYS A 82 -3.13 -6.13 -6.05
C LYS A 82 -3.65 -6.06 -4.61
N PRO A 83 -4.43 -5.02 -4.23
CA PRO A 83 -5.01 -4.89 -2.90
C PRO A 83 -5.74 -6.16 -2.43
N GLY A 84 -6.57 -6.76 -3.29
CA GLY A 84 -7.33 -7.96 -2.92
C GLY A 84 -6.51 -9.24 -2.69
N ALA A 85 -5.22 -9.25 -3.04
CA ALA A 85 -4.31 -10.37 -2.75
C ALA A 85 -3.56 -10.19 -1.42
N LEU A 86 -3.63 -8.99 -0.83
CA LEU A 86 -3.05 -8.67 0.46
C LEU A 86 -4.10 -8.76 1.56
N ARG A 87 -3.68 -9.15 2.75
CA ARG A 87 -4.49 -9.10 3.96
C ARG A 87 -3.67 -8.38 5.02
N ARG A 88 -4.31 -7.56 5.86
CA ARG A 88 -3.64 -6.98 7.03
C ARG A 88 -3.22 -8.13 7.94
N ALA A 89 -1.94 -8.20 8.25
CA ALA A 89 -1.45 -9.11 9.28
C ALA A 89 -1.54 -8.37 10.61
N GLU A 90 -2.12 -9.03 11.62
CA GLU A 90 -2.06 -8.56 13.01
C GLU A 90 -0.67 -8.90 13.56
N ASP A 91 -0.16 -8.05 14.46
CA ASP A 91 1.14 -8.24 15.14
C ASP A 91 1.09 -9.42 16.13
#